data_AF-A0A841EW99-F1
#
_entry.id   AF-A0A841EW99-F1
#
_cell.length_a   1.000
_cell.length_b   1.000
_cell.length_c   1.000
_cell.angle_alpha   90.00
_cell.angle_beta   90.00
_cell.angle_gamma   90.00
#
_symmetry.space_group_name_H-M   'P 1'
#
loop_
_entity.id
_entity.type
_entity.pdbx_description
1 polymer ?
#
loop_
_entity_poly.entity_id
_entity_poly.type
_entity_poly.pdbx_seq_one_letter_code
_entity_poly.pdbx_strand_id
1 'polypeptide(L)'
;MPKITILRSFKRYREDELNIKTSTIIQSLTGNPHFPTPQPSLEEINQSRIAFLDALVASRTGSKQATLYKKECRSILEKQLELLGLYVNMNCFDNEVIAQSSGFDVKKKGKPVGILSKPSNLTVVNGPVKGTLIANIDRIHRAKSYIYQITTSPITETSIWETHIISRKKMVFENLQSGTEYAIKVAAVGKEPMLVYSDVVFSYVL
;
A
#
# COMPACT_ATOMS: atom_id res chain seq x y z
N MET A 1 5.04 -16.20 -11.38
CA MET A 1 3.93 -15.24 -11.58
C MET A 1 3.70 -14.46 -10.29
N PRO A 2 3.20 -13.22 -10.32
CA PRO A 2 2.93 -12.48 -9.08
C PRO A 2 1.80 -13.14 -8.29
N LYS A 3 2.01 -13.35 -6.99
CA LYS A 3 1.05 -13.99 -6.09
C LYS A 3 -0.30 -13.29 -6.11
N ILE A 4 -1.36 -14.03 -6.38
CA ILE A 4 -2.73 -13.53 -6.32
C ILE A 4 -3.19 -13.51 -4.86
N THR A 5 -4.00 -12.52 -4.51
CA THR A 5 -4.58 -12.42 -3.18
C THR A 5 -6.03 -12.07 -3.30
N ILE A 6 -6.88 -12.93 -2.76
CA ILE A 6 -8.31 -12.71 -2.66
C ILE A 6 -8.63 -11.73 -1.53
N LEU A 7 -9.55 -10.80 -1.78
CA LEU A 7 -10.09 -9.92 -0.75
C LEU A 7 -11.10 -10.69 0.10
N ARG A 8 -10.78 -10.85 1.38
CA ARG A 8 -11.54 -11.68 2.33
C ARG A 8 -12.22 -10.87 3.44
N SER A 9 -12.03 -9.55 3.45
CA SER A 9 -12.59 -8.67 4.48
C SER A 9 -13.92 -8.09 4.03
N PHE A 10 -14.96 -8.41 4.78
CA PHE A 10 -16.34 -7.98 4.51
C PHE A 10 -16.82 -6.88 5.47
N LYS A 11 -15.97 -6.42 6.38
CA LYS A 11 -16.31 -5.44 7.45
C LYS A 11 -16.86 -4.10 6.94
N ARG A 12 -16.54 -3.73 5.70
CA ARG A 12 -16.97 -2.46 5.08
C ARG A 12 -18.30 -2.57 4.34
N TYR A 13 -18.81 -3.77 4.12
CA TYR A 13 -20.05 -4.00 3.38
C TYR A 13 -21.24 -3.62 4.26
N ARG A 14 -22.19 -2.90 3.69
CA ARG A 14 -23.52 -2.73 4.30
C ARG A 14 -24.26 -4.06 4.35
N GLU A 15 -25.36 -4.12 5.07
CA GLU A 15 -26.10 -5.37 5.32
C GLU A 15 -26.67 -5.97 4.02
N ASP A 16 -27.20 -5.11 3.15
CA ASP A 16 -27.68 -5.43 1.81
C ASP A 16 -26.53 -5.83 0.86
N GLU A 17 -25.44 -5.05 0.86
CA GLU A 17 -24.26 -5.34 0.04
C GLU A 17 -23.62 -6.68 0.43
N LEU A 18 -23.55 -6.98 1.73
CA LEU A 18 -23.03 -8.25 2.24
C LEU A 18 -23.88 -9.41 1.72
N ASN A 19 -25.21 -9.30 1.81
CA ASN A 19 -26.13 -10.31 1.33
C ASN A 19 -26.00 -10.57 -0.18
N ILE A 20 -25.96 -9.50 -0.99
CA ILE A 20 -25.79 -9.60 -2.44
C ILE A 20 -24.44 -10.26 -2.78
N LYS A 21 -23.36 -9.85 -2.09
CA LYS A 21 -22.04 -10.41 -2.31
C LYS A 21 -21.98 -11.89 -1.94
N THR A 22 -22.55 -12.29 -0.80
CA THR A 22 -22.63 -13.70 -0.40
C THR A 22 -23.42 -14.53 -1.41
N SER A 23 -24.57 -14.04 -1.88
CA SER A 23 -25.37 -14.73 -2.89
C SER A 23 -24.60 -14.92 -4.21
N THR A 24 -23.85 -13.90 -4.62
CA THR A 24 -23.01 -13.96 -5.82
C THR A 24 -21.92 -15.03 -5.67
N ILE A 25 -21.23 -15.06 -4.53
CA ILE A 25 -20.19 -16.06 -4.25
C ILE A 25 -20.76 -17.49 -4.28
N ILE A 26 -21.92 -17.72 -3.66
CA ILE A 26 -22.58 -19.04 -3.69
C ILE A 26 -22.90 -19.44 -5.13
N GLN A 27 -23.49 -18.54 -5.92
CA GLN A 27 -23.84 -18.80 -7.32
C GLN A 27 -22.59 -19.08 -8.17
N SER A 28 -21.51 -18.32 -7.99
CA SER A 28 -20.26 -18.48 -8.74
C SER A 28 -19.51 -19.77 -8.40
N LEU A 29 -19.68 -20.32 -7.20
CA LEU A 29 -19.03 -21.56 -6.78
C LEU A 29 -19.90 -22.80 -7.02
N THR A 30 -21.21 -22.63 -7.19
CA THR A 30 -22.12 -23.75 -7.49
C THR A 30 -21.78 -24.34 -8.86
N GLY A 31 -21.33 -25.59 -8.88
CA GLY A 31 -20.94 -26.29 -10.10
C GLY A 31 -19.63 -25.78 -10.73
N ASN A 32 -18.82 -25.01 -10.00
CA ASN A 32 -17.55 -24.52 -10.53
C ASN A 32 -16.49 -25.66 -10.51
N PRO A 33 -15.97 -26.09 -11.69
CA PRO A 33 -15.03 -27.20 -11.77
C PRO A 33 -13.67 -26.90 -11.14
N HIS A 34 -13.31 -25.61 -10.98
CA HIS A 34 -12.07 -25.20 -10.33
C HIS A 34 -12.14 -25.27 -8.80
N PHE A 35 -13.35 -25.32 -8.24
CA PHE A 35 -13.60 -25.35 -6.80
C PHE A 35 -14.60 -26.45 -6.46
N PRO A 36 -14.26 -27.74 -6.69
CA PRO A 36 -15.21 -28.84 -6.56
C PRO A 36 -15.61 -29.13 -5.11
N THR A 37 -14.79 -28.71 -4.14
CA THR A 37 -14.94 -29.01 -2.71
C THR A 37 -14.81 -27.76 -1.84
N PRO A 38 -15.73 -26.78 -1.97
CA PRO A 38 -15.66 -25.54 -1.21
C PRO A 38 -15.66 -25.83 0.30
N GLN A 39 -14.76 -25.16 1.02
CA GLN A 39 -14.58 -25.28 2.46
C GLN A 39 -14.61 -23.88 3.09
N PRO A 40 -15.58 -23.53 3.95
CA PRO A 40 -16.78 -24.28 4.33
C PRO A 40 -17.72 -24.58 3.16
N SER A 41 -18.66 -25.49 3.34
CA SER A 41 -19.60 -25.86 2.29
C SER A 41 -20.52 -24.70 1.93
N LEU A 42 -21.00 -24.65 0.68
CA LEU A 42 -21.94 -23.60 0.25
C LEU A 42 -23.26 -23.64 1.02
N GLU A 43 -23.66 -24.82 1.49
CA GLU A 43 -24.86 -25.02 2.30
C GLU A 43 -24.72 -24.38 3.69
N GLU A 44 -23.60 -24.59 4.38
CA GLU A 44 -23.31 -23.95 5.68
C GLU A 44 -23.28 -22.42 5.58
N ILE A 45 -22.73 -21.90 4.48
CA ILE A 45 -22.69 -20.46 4.22
C ILE A 45 -24.09 -19.92 3.93
N ASN A 46 -24.91 -20.66 3.17
CA ASN A 46 -26.29 -20.27 2.88
C ASN A 46 -27.15 -20.27 4.15
N GLN A 47 -26.97 -21.24 5.04
CA GLN A 47 -27.65 -21.27 6.34
C GLN A 47 -27.26 -20.07 7.21
N SER A 48 -25.97 -19.73 7.28
CA SER A 48 -25.51 -18.55 8.04
C SER A 48 -25.98 -17.24 7.41
N ARG A 49 -26.10 -17.19 6.09
CA ARG A 49 -26.71 -16.06 5.36
C ARG A 49 -28.19 -15.89 5.73
N ILE A 50 -28.97 -16.98 5.73
CA ILE A 50 -30.39 -16.95 6.13
C ILE A 50 -30.53 -16.50 7.58
N ALA A 51 -29.76 -17.08 8.51
CA ALA A 51 -29.76 -16.68 9.91
C ALA A 51 -29.44 -15.19 10.12
N PHE A 52 -28.48 -14.64 9.35
CA PHE A 52 -28.19 -13.22 9.37
C PHE A 52 -29.35 -12.35 8.86
N LEU A 53 -30.06 -12.76 7.81
CA LEU A 53 -31.22 -12.05 7.28
C LEU A 53 -32.40 -12.08 8.27
N ASP A 54 -32.65 -13.22 8.92
CA ASP A 54 -33.69 -13.36 9.94
C ASP A 54 -33.39 -12.47 11.14
N ALA A 55 -32.13 -12.46 11.62
CA ALA A 55 -31.67 -11.58 12.69
C ALA A 55 -31.75 -10.10 12.31
N LEU A 56 -31.51 -9.77 11.03
CA LEU A 56 -31.66 -8.43 10.51
C LEU A 56 -33.12 -7.95 10.60
N VAL A 57 -34.08 -8.76 10.16
CA VAL A 57 -35.51 -8.46 10.24
C VAL A 57 -35.94 -8.31 11.70
N ALA A 58 -35.55 -9.25 12.57
CA ALA A 58 -35.87 -9.19 14.01
C ALA A 58 -35.30 -7.94 14.70
N SER A 59 -34.13 -7.45 14.27
CA SER A 59 -33.52 -6.24 14.83
C SER A 59 -34.27 -4.95 14.49
N ARG A 60 -35.10 -4.92 13.43
CA ARG A 60 -35.86 -3.72 13.03
C ARG A 60 -36.95 -3.35 14.03
N THR A 61 -37.52 -4.35 14.70
CA THR A 61 -38.57 -4.20 15.73
C THR A 61 -37.98 -4.31 17.15
N GLY A 62 -36.65 -4.49 17.27
CA GLY A 62 -36.07 -5.24 18.38
C GLY A 62 -35.36 -4.45 19.49
N SER A 63 -35.17 -5.14 20.61
CA SER A 63 -34.45 -4.70 21.82
C SER A 63 -32.92 -4.71 21.63
N LYS A 64 -32.17 -4.26 22.66
CA LYS A 64 -30.70 -4.35 22.68
C LYS A 64 -30.18 -5.77 22.40
N GLN A 65 -30.90 -6.80 22.84
CA GLN A 65 -30.55 -8.21 22.62
C GLN A 65 -30.63 -8.60 21.14
N ALA A 66 -31.67 -8.18 20.41
CA ALA A 66 -31.80 -8.45 18.97
C ALA A 66 -30.67 -7.80 18.16
N THR A 67 -30.21 -6.61 18.58
CA THR A 67 -29.06 -5.93 17.95
C THR A 67 -27.75 -6.70 18.19
N LEU A 68 -27.55 -7.25 19.39
CA LEU A 68 -26.37 -8.07 19.69
C LEU A 68 -26.37 -9.38 18.89
N TYR A 69 -27.52 -10.06 18.83
CA TYR A 69 -27.67 -11.30 18.07
C TYR A 69 -27.39 -11.10 16.58
N LYS A 70 -27.89 -10.01 15.96
CA LYS A 70 -27.54 -9.66 14.57
C LYS A 70 -26.04 -9.51 14.36
N LYS A 71 -25.33 -8.85 15.28
CA LYS A 71 -23.87 -8.67 15.18
C LYS A 71 -23.14 -10.01 15.26
N GLU A 72 -23.62 -10.93 16.09
CA GLU A 72 -23.09 -12.29 16.20
C GLU A 72 -23.30 -13.07 14.89
N CYS A 73 -24.53 -13.13 14.36
CA CYS A 73 -24.82 -13.78 13.08
C CYS A 73 -23.96 -13.20 11.94
N ARG A 74 -23.80 -11.86 11.91
CA ARG A 74 -22.92 -11.20 10.94
C ARG A 74 -21.48 -11.67 11.09
N SER A 75 -20.94 -11.71 12.31
CA SER A 75 -19.57 -12.15 12.56
C SER A 75 -19.33 -13.60 12.15
N ILE A 76 -20.32 -14.47 12.34
CA ILE A 76 -20.25 -15.88 11.91
C ILE A 76 -20.18 -15.96 10.38
N LEU A 77 -21.07 -15.25 9.68
CA LEU A 77 -21.08 -15.21 8.21
C LEU A 77 -19.77 -14.65 7.64
N GLU A 78 -19.27 -13.54 8.18
CA GLU A 78 -17.99 -12.95 7.76
C GLU A 78 -16.82 -13.92 7.94
N LYS A 79 -16.79 -14.67 9.05
CA LYS A 79 -15.76 -15.66 9.33
C LYS A 79 -15.82 -16.84 8.35
N GLN A 80 -17.01 -17.34 8.04
CA GLN A 80 -17.16 -18.41 7.05
C GLN A 80 -16.75 -17.96 5.65
N LEU A 81 -17.11 -16.75 5.23
CA LEU A 81 -16.67 -16.17 3.96
C LEU A 81 -15.16 -15.96 3.91
N GLU A 82 -14.53 -15.60 5.03
CA GLU A 82 -13.07 -15.50 5.12
C GLU A 82 -12.38 -16.86 4.94
N LEU A 83 -12.92 -17.91 5.57
CA LEU A 83 -12.43 -19.29 5.42
C LEU A 83 -12.61 -19.77 3.98
N LEU A 84 -13.77 -19.53 3.37
CA LEU A 84 -14.02 -19.86 1.97
C LEU A 84 -13.05 -19.11 1.05
N GLY A 85 -12.84 -17.82 1.29
CA GLY A 85 -11.87 -17.03 0.53
C GLY A 85 -10.43 -17.53 0.69
N LEU A 86 -10.07 -18.12 1.84
CA LEU A 86 -8.78 -18.79 2.02
C LEU A 86 -8.70 -20.05 1.16
N TYR A 87 -9.74 -20.89 1.16
CA TYR A 87 -9.83 -22.06 0.30
C TYR A 87 -9.65 -21.69 -1.17
N VAL A 88 -10.38 -20.69 -1.66
CA VAL A 88 -10.26 -20.23 -3.06
C VAL A 88 -8.84 -19.75 -3.35
N ASN A 89 -8.22 -19.00 -2.43
CA ASN A 89 -6.87 -18.48 -2.60
C ASN A 89 -5.79 -19.58 -2.62
N MET A 90 -6.04 -20.72 -1.97
CA MET A 90 -5.16 -21.89 -2.02
C MET A 90 -5.35 -22.71 -3.31
N ASN A 91 -6.56 -22.76 -3.85
CA ASN A 91 -6.92 -23.60 -4.99
C ASN A 91 -6.91 -22.87 -6.36
N CYS A 92 -6.71 -21.55 -6.39
CA CYS A 92 -6.66 -20.80 -7.65
C CYS A 92 -5.29 -20.83 -8.35
N PHE A 93 -4.25 -21.42 -7.74
CA PHE A 93 -2.90 -21.59 -8.31
C PHE A 93 -2.31 -20.33 -8.97
N ASP A 94 -2.49 -19.16 -8.34
CA ASP A 94 -2.08 -17.84 -8.87
C ASP A 94 -2.64 -17.49 -10.28
N ASN A 95 -3.74 -18.13 -10.70
CA ASN A 95 -4.46 -17.82 -11.93
C ASN A 95 -5.63 -16.87 -11.65
N GLU A 96 -5.57 -15.68 -12.26
CA GLU A 96 -6.53 -14.60 -12.03
C GLU A 96 -7.92 -14.92 -12.58
N VAL A 97 -7.99 -15.65 -13.70
CA VAL A 97 -9.24 -16.09 -14.31
C VAL A 97 -9.94 -17.10 -13.39
N ILE A 98 -9.18 -18.07 -12.86
CA ILE A 98 -9.71 -19.06 -11.92
C ILE A 98 -10.15 -18.37 -10.63
N ALA A 99 -9.36 -17.45 -10.09
CA ALA A 99 -9.73 -16.71 -8.89
C ALA A 99 -11.01 -15.88 -9.08
N GLN A 100 -11.17 -15.19 -10.22
CA GLN A 100 -12.37 -14.40 -10.51
C GLN A 100 -13.61 -15.26 -10.72
N SER A 101 -13.46 -16.51 -11.19
CA SER A 101 -14.59 -17.44 -11.34
C SER A 101 -15.29 -17.80 -10.01
N SER A 102 -14.64 -17.54 -8.87
CA SER A 102 -15.21 -17.78 -7.53
C SER A 102 -16.20 -16.71 -7.05
N GLY A 103 -16.33 -15.58 -7.77
CA GLY A 103 -17.14 -14.43 -7.35
C GLY A 103 -16.47 -13.53 -6.28
N PHE A 104 -15.31 -13.92 -5.76
CA PHE A 104 -14.51 -13.06 -4.89
C PHE A 104 -13.75 -11.98 -5.66
N ASP A 105 -13.52 -10.84 -5.00
CA ASP A 105 -12.71 -9.77 -5.56
C ASP A 105 -11.22 -10.08 -5.40
N VAL A 106 -10.46 -9.91 -6.48
CA VAL A 106 -9.00 -10.05 -6.46
C VAL A 106 -8.34 -8.72 -6.12
N LYS A 107 -7.34 -8.75 -5.22
CA LYS A 107 -6.55 -7.56 -4.88
C LYS A 107 -5.85 -7.05 -6.13
N LYS A 108 -6.14 -5.79 -6.49
CA LYS A 108 -5.50 -5.13 -7.64
C LYS A 108 -3.98 -5.17 -7.50
N LYS A 109 -3.31 -5.59 -8.58
CA LYS A 109 -1.85 -5.50 -8.70
C LYS A 109 -1.45 -4.03 -8.66
N GLY A 110 -0.47 -3.70 -7.82
CA GLY A 110 0.09 -2.36 -7.79
C GLY A 110 0.77 -2.07 -9.12
N LYS A 111 0.38 -0.99 -9.81
CA LYS A 111 1.07 -0.56 -11.03
C LYS A 111 2.53 -0.23 -10.71
N PRO A 112 3.50 -0.66 -11.54
CA PRO A 112 4.89 -0.25 -11.37
C PRO A 112 4.95 1.28 -11.27
N VAL A 113 5.73 1.77 -10.31
CA VAL A 113 6.11 3.20 -10.33
C VAL A 113 7.08 3.30 -11.49
N GLY A 114 6.85 4.19 -12.45
CA GLY A 114 7.88 4.48 -13.43
C GLY A 114 9.08 5.18 -12.78
N ILE A 115 9.97 5.71 -13.61
CA ILE A 115 11.07 6.57 -13.17
C ILE A 115 10.50 7.70 -12.30
N LEU A 116 11.12 7.92 -11.14
CA LEU A 116 10.68 8.98 -10.24
C LEU A 116 10.95 10.36 -10.87
N SER A 117 10.08 11.31 -10.57
CA SER A 117 10.25 12.70 -11.03
C SER A 117 11.55 13.28 -10.49
N LYS A 118 12.22 14.10 -11.31
CA LYS A 118 13.36 14.93 -10.91
C LYS A 118 13.01 15.71 -9.62
N PRO A 119 13.87 15.72 -8.58
CA PRO A 119 13.62 16.55 -7.41
C PRO A 119 13.59 18.03 -7.77
N SER A 120 12.49 18.69 -7.37
CA SER A 120 12.25 20.13 -7.55
C SER A 120 12.52 20.90 -6.25
N ASN A 121 12.75 22.21 -6.40
CA ASN A 121 12.91 23.15 -5.29
C ASN A 121 13.98 22.72 -4.29
N LEU A 122 15.16 22.31 -4.79
CA LEU A 122 16.33 22.12 -3.95
C LEU A 122 16.75 23.48 -3.38
N THR A 123 16.49 23.69 -2.10
CA THR A 123 16.92 24.86 -1.34
C THR A 123 18.02 24.46 -0.39
N VAL A 124 19.13 25.19 -0.41
CA VAL A 124 20.24 25.02 0.53
C VAL A 124 20.35 26.30 1.35
N VAL A 125 20.32 26.17 2.68
CA VAL A 125 20.47 27.29 3.61
C VAL A 125 21.48 26.94 4.69
N ASN A 126 22.13 27.96 5.26
CA ASN A 126 22.98 27.77 6.43
C ASN A 126 22.15 27.29 7.63
N GLY A 127 22.69 26.32 8.36
CA GLY A 127 22.08 25.82 9.58
C GLY A 127 22.37 26.71 10.80
N PRO A 128 21.81 26.37 11.97
CA PRO A 128 21.96 27.17 13.19
C PRO A 128 23.37 27.11 13.80
N VAL A 129 24.19 26.14 13.39
CA VAL A 129 25.56 25.94 13.88
C VAL A 129 26.54 26.25 12.75
N LYS A 130 27.69 26.86 13.06
CA LYS A 130 28.75 27.10 12.08
C LYS A 130 29.19 25.80 11.42
N GLY A 131 29.47 25.83 10.12
CA GLY A 131 29.85 24.63 9.39
C GLY A 131 28.69 23.67 9.11
N THR A 132 27.45 24.17 9.11
CA THR A 132 26.26 23.35 8.78
C THR A 132 25.49 23.90 7.59
N LEU A 133 25.09 23.00 6.68
CA LEU A 133 24.16 23.29 5.59
C LEU A 133 22.92 22.43 5.68
N ILE A 134 21.78 23.02 5.38
CA ILE A 134 20.49 22.36 5.37
C ILE A 134 19.99 22.34 3.93
N ALA A 135 19.97 21.15 3.33
CA ALA A 135 19.35 20.93 2.04
C ALA A 135 17.91 20.43 2.23
N ASN A 136 16.97 21.01 1.49
CA ASN A 136 15.57 20.61 1.50
C ASN A 136 15.03 20.56 0.08
N ILE A 137 14.16 19.59 -0.19
CA ILE A 137 13.48 19.41 -1.46
C ILE A 137 11.97 19.25 -1.25
N ASP A 138 11.21 19.30 -2.34
CA ASP A 138 9.81 18.87 -2.32
C ASP A 138 9.67 17.36 -2.18
N ARG A 139 8.54 16.94 -1.60
CA ARG A 139 8.26 15.52 -1.42
C ARG A 139 7.93 14.88 -2.76
N ILE A 140 8.72 13.90 -3.17
CA ILE A 140 8.43 13.08 -4.34
C ILE A 140 7.49 11.94 -3.95
N HIS A 141 6.37 11.83 -4.67
CA HIS A 141 5.41 10.75 -4.46
C HIS A 141 6.06 9.39 -4.76
N ARG A 142 5.90 8.42 -3.83
CA ARG A 142 6.44 7.04 -3.92
C ARG A 142 7.97 6.93 -3.84
N ALA A 143 8.70 8.00 -3.54
CA ALA A 143 10.10 7.92 -3.13
C ALA A 143 10.21 7.23 -1.76
N LYS A 144 11.13 6.27 -1.64
CA LYS A 144 11.44 5.57 -0.38
C LYS A 144 12.58 6.25 0.38
N SER A 145 13.54 6.78 -0.36
CA SER A 145 14.69 7.51 0.17
C SER A 145 15.17 8.52 -0.85
N TYR A 146 16.10 9.36 -0.42
CA TYR A 146 16.76 10.38 -1.20
C TYR A 146 18.27 10.23 -1.02
N ILE A 147 18.98 10.38 -2.12
CA ILE A 147 20.44 10.39 -2.18
C ILE A 147 20.84 11.85 -2.31
N TYR A 148 21.43 12.41 -1.27
CA TYR A 148 22.06 13.71 -1.29
C TYR A 148 23.53 13.53 -1.60
N GLN A 149 24.04 14.30 -2.56
CA GLN A 149 25.45 14.35 -2.87
C GLN A 149 25.98 15.76 -2.66
N ILE A 150 27.13 15.88 -2.00
CA ILE A 150 27.81 17.14 -1.71
C ILE A 150 29.27 17.06 -2.14
N THR A 151 29.81 18.15 -2.69
CA THR A 151 31.24 18.29 -3.02
C THR A 151 31.67 19.75 -2.87
N THR A 152 32.97 20.00 -2.75
CA THR A 152 33.52 21.36 -2.69
C THR A 152 33.57 21.99 -4.08
N SER A 153 33.27 23.28 -4.16
CA SER A 153 33.42 24.10 -5.37
C SER A 153 34.82 24.72 -5.43
N PRO A 154 35.45 24.84 -6.62
CA PRO A 154 34.91 24.54 -7.95
C PRO A 154 34.83 23.03 -8.23
N ILE A 155 33.76 22.62 -8.93
CA ILE A 155 33.57 21.23 -9.37
C ILE A 155 34.55 20.96 -10.53
N THR A 156 35.49 20.07 -10.33
CA THR A 156 36.41 19.55 -11.35
C THR A 156 36.01 18.12 -11.74
N GLU A 157 36.59 17.59 -12.82
CA GLU A 157 36.36 16.20 -13.24
C GLU A 157 36.80 15.16 -12.20
N THR A 158 37.69 15.56 -11.28
CA THR A 158 38.19 14.74 -10.17
C THR A 158 37.46 14.97 -8.85
N SER A 159 36.44 15.83 -8.82
CA SER A 159 35.67 16.11 -7.60
C SER A 159 34.96 14.86 -7.08
N ILE A 160 35.26 14.50 -5.85
CA ILE A 160 34.61 13.38 -5.14
C ILE A 160 33.31 13.89 -4.54
N TRP A 161 32.20 13.22 -4.87
CA TRP A 161 30.88 13.51 -4.30
C TRP A 161 30.64 12.62 -3.09
N GLU A 162 30.59 13.23 -1.91
CA GLU A 162 30.16 12.54 -0.69
C GLU A 162 28.65 12.25 -0.80
N THR A 163 28.24 11.03 -0.46
CA THR A 163 26.88 10.55 -0.68
C THR A 163 26.20 10.19 0.63
N HIS A 164 25.02 10.77 0.87
CA HIS A 164 24.18 10.49 2.04
C HIS A 164 22.81 9.98 1.60
N ILE A 165 22.38 8.87 2.18
CA ILE A 165 21.09 8.25 1.89
C ILE A 165 20.17 8.42 3.10
N ILE A 166 19.09 9.18 2.92
CA ILE A 166 18.12 9.43 4.00
C ILE A 166 16.68 9.23 3.50
N SER A 167 15.77 8.87 4.40
CA SER A 167 14.34 8.74 4.07
C SER A 167 13.58 10.08 4.08
N ARG A 168 14.22 11.14 4.59
CA ARG A 168 13.61 12.46 4.79
C ARG A 168 13.93 13.40 3.63
N LYS A 169 13.00 14.33 3.34
CA LYS A 169 13.17 15.39 2.33
C LYS A 169 14.13 16.52 2.72
N LYS A 170 14.67 16.45 3.94
CA LYS A 170 15.54 17.45 4.55
C LYS A 170 16.79 16.73 5.05
N MET A 171 17.95 17.18 4.59
CA MET A 171 19.27 16.71 5.00
C MET A 171 20.02 17.85 5.69
N VAL A 172 20.76 17.52 6.74
CA VAL A 172 21.68 18.44 7.41
C VAL A 172 23.08 17.90 7.20
N PHE A 173 23.92 18.66 6.51
CA PHE A 173 25.35 18.42 6.41
C PHE A 173 26.04 19.13 7.57
N GLU A 174 26.90 18.42 8.27
CA GLU A 174 27.62 18.90 9.45
C GLU A 174 29.12 18.81 9.22
N ASN A 175 29.91 19.52 10.03
CA ASN A 175 31.38 19.54 9.96
C ASN A 175 31.94 20.02 8.60
N LEU A 176 31.23 20.94 7.93
CA LEU A 176 31.72 21.58 6.70
C LEU A 176 32.70 22.71 7.00
N GLN A 177 33.65 22.93 6.10
CA GLN A 177 34.63 24.00 6.22
C GLN A 177 33.96 25.36 5.95
N SER A 178 33.94 26.23 6.97
CA SER A 178 33.43 27.61 6.84
C SER A 178 34.29 28.42 5.85
N GLY A 179 33.63 29.25 5.06
CA GLY A 179 34.26 30.02 3.97
C GLY A 179 34.40 29.25 2.65
N THR A 180 34.05 27.98 2.61
CA THR A 180 34.06 27.17 1.38
C THR A 180 32.68 27.12 0.74
N GLU A 181 32.63 27.20 -0.60
CA GLU A 181 31.41 26.96 -1.37
C GLU A 181 31.25 25.46 -1.63
N TYR A 182 30.05 24.94 -1.41
CA TYR A 182 29.71 23.55 -1.67
C TYR A 182 28.63 23.45 -2.75
N ALA A 183 28.79 22.45 -3.61
CA ALA A 183 27.82 22.06 -4.62
C ALA A 183 27.02 20.85 -4.14
N ILE A 184 25.69 20.94 -4.22
CA ILE A 184 24.78 19.89 -3.73
C ILE A 184 23.82 19.49 -4.85
N LYS A 185 23.59 18.20 -5.01
CA LYS A 185 22.55 17.63 -5.87
C LYS A 185 21.83 16.48 -5.18
N VAL A 186 20.59 16.23 -5.56
CA VAL A 186 19.74 15.23 -4.89
C VAL A 186 19.06 14.35 -5.92
N ALA A 187 18.96 13.05 -5.66
CA ALA A 187 18.13 12.12 -6.43
C ALA A 187 17.15 11.38 -5.51
N ALA A 188 15.97 11.02 -6.02
CA ALA A 188 15.04 10.18 -5.30
C ALA A 188 15.19 8.71 -5.69
N VAL A 189 15.04 7.83 -4.70
CA VAL A 189 15.15 6.37 -4.86
C VAL A 189 13.79 5.74 -4.69
N GLY A 190 13.40 4.95 -5.68
CA GLY A 190 12.09 4.31 -5.75
C GLY A 190 12.18 2.80 -5.81
N LYS A 191 11.19 2.20 -6.47
CA LYS A 191 11.23 0.78 -6.84
C LYS A 191 12.08 0.55 -8.09
N GLU A 192 12.17 1.56 -8.95
CA GLU A 192 13.04 1.58 -10.13
C GLU A 192 14.47 1.98 -9.74
N PRO A 193 15.50 1.38 -10.37
CA PRO A 193 16.90 1.65 -10.06
C PRO A 193 17.44 2.94 -10.69
N MET A 194 16.74 3.50 -11.69
CA MET A 194 17.20 4.70 -12.41
C MET A 194 17.08 5.94 -11.53
N LEU A 195 18.18 6.67 -11.37
CA LEU A 195 18.27 7.89 -10.57
C LEU A 195 18.26 9.11 -11.49
N VAL A 196 17.37 10.06 -11.19
CA VAL A 196 17.32 11.37 -11.85
C VAL A 196 17.71 12.42 -10.81
N TYR A 197 18.87 13.04 -11.00
CA TYR A 197 19.37 14.10 -10.10
C TYR A 197 18.69 15.44 -10.37
N SER A 198 18.55 16.24 -9.32
CA SER A 198 18.17 17.64 -9.38
C SER A 198 19.22 18.48 -10.11
N ASP A 199 18.88 19.73 -10.40
CA ASP A 199 19.90 20.72 -10.72
C ASP A 199 20.85 20.90 -9.52
N VAL A 200 22.11 21.21 -9.82
CA VAL A 200 23.14 21.44 -8.81
C VAL A 200 22.94 22.83 -8.21
N VAL A 201 22.92 22.90 -6.87
CA VAL A 201 22.80 24.16 -6.13
C VAL A 201 24.10 24.42 -5.40
N PHE A 202 24.61 25.64 -5.52
CA PHE A 202 25.82 26.11 -4.86
C PHE A 202 25.45 26.93 -3.63
N SER A 203 26.14 26.70 -2.52
CA SER A 203 25.95 27.48 -1.29
C SER A 203 27.26 27.64 -0.55
N TYR A 204 27.51 28.85 -0.07
CA TYR A 204 28.59 29.14 0.86
C TYR A 204 28.22 28.72 2.28
N VAL A 205 29.19 28.12 2.97
CA VAL A 205 29.09 27.76 4.39
C VAL A 205 29.59 28.92 5.24
N LEU A 206 28.78 29.33 6.21
CA LEU A 206 29.11 30.34 7.22
C LEU A 206 29.69 29.72 8.50
#